data_AF-A0A536EAE7-F1
#
_entry.id   AF-A0A536EAE7-F1
#
_cell.length_a   1.000
_cell.length_b   1.000
_cell.length_c   1.000
_cell.angle_alpha   90.00
_cell.angle_beta   90.00
_cell.angle_gamma   90.00
#
_symmetry.space_group_name_H-M   'P 1'
#
loop_
_entity.id
_entity.type
_entity.pdbx_description
1 polymer ?
#
loop_
_entity_poly.entity_id
_entity_poly.type
_entity_poly.pdbx_seq_one_letter_code
_entity_poly.pdbx_strand_id
1 'polypeptide(L)'
;MRGLQRPAKSRGQAMVEFALLSGLLFLMVMGIFDFGRAISVYINIAEAAHEGARQLVLRSNYASTPPDSVIINATLAKIGGGGMVLKEDPCLALPIPCTFPSVPPVSEPNTGYIWISPNRTPGNPQVTVRVTYRFAPMTAMISNLTGASFILQAGSSMRAEY
;
A
#
# COMPACT_ATOMS: atom_id res chain seq x y z
N MET A 1 -21.93 -46.13 55.44
CA MET A 1 -21.42 -45.93 54.07
C MET A 1 -21.87 -44.54 53.61
N ARG A 2 -20.97 -43.54 53.55
CA ARG A 2 -21.31 -42.17 53.14
C ARG A 2 -20.42 -41.79 51.97
N GLY A 3 -20.98 -41.87 50.76
CA GLY A 3 -20.29 -41.48 49.53
C GLY A 3 -20.12 -39.96 49.48
N LEU A 4 -18.87 -39.52 49.50
CA LEU A 4 -18.49 -38.13 49.23
C LEU A 4 -18.79 -37.82 47.76
N GLN A 5 -19.91 -37.13 47.51
CA GLN A 5 -20.22 -36.59 46.19
C GLN A 5 -19.23 -35.45 45.88
N ARG A 6 -18.42 -35.63 44.83
CA ARG A 6 -17.46 -34.63 44.34
C ARG A 6 -18.22 -33.47 43.67
N PRO A 7 -17.89 -32.20 43.95
CA PRO A 7 -18.58 -31.06 43.37
C PRO A 7 -18.32 -30.95 41.87
N ALA A 8 -19.34 -30.52 41.13
CA ALA A 8 -19.35 -30.38 39.68
C ALA A 8 -18.28 -29.38 39.19
N LYS A 9 -17.16 -29.90 38.68
CA LYS A 9 -15.95 -29.15 38.32
C LYS A 9 -15.98 -28.48 36.93
N SER A 10 -17.10 -28.52 36.20
CA SER A 10 -17.08 -28.22 34.75
C SER A 10 -17.29 -26.75 34.37
N ARG A 11 -18.06 -25.96 35.13
CA ARG A 11 -18.46 -24.60 34.71
C ARG A 11 -17.30 -23.59 34.71
N GLY A 12 -16.44 -23.62 35.74
CA GLY A 12 -15.29 -22.72 35.83
C GLY A 12 -14.17 -23.07 34.84
N GLN A 13 -14.00 -24.36 34.53
CA GLN A 13 -13.00 -24.83 33.57
C GLN A 13 -13.29 -24.34 32.15
N ALA A 14 -14.56 -24.42 31.72
CA ALA A 14 -14.97 -23.96 30.39
C ALA A 14 -14.78 -22.44 30.21
N MET A 15 -15.00 -21.64 31.26
CA MET A 15 -14.75 -20.20 31.21
C MET A 15 -13.26 -19.87 31.04
N VAL A 16 -12.37 -20.62 31.69
CA VAL A 16 -10.91 -20.43 31.58
C VAL A 16 -10.41 -20.86 30.20
N GLU A 17 -10.89 -21.99 29.68
CA GLU A 17 -10.54 -22.49 28.35
C GLU A 17 -10.98 -21.51 27.25
N PHE A 18 -12.19 -20.96 27.36
CA PHE A 18 -12.67 -19.93 26.44
C PHE A 18 -11.86 -18.62 26.55
N ALA A 19 -11.47 -18.20 27.77
CA ALA A 19 -10.64 -17.00 27.95
C ALA A 19 -9.27 -17.12 27.28
N LEU A 20 -8.66 -18.31 27.33
CA LEU A 20 -7.36 -18.57 26.66
C LEU A 20 -7.51 -18.63 25.13
N LEU A 21 -8.54 -19.32 24.63
CA LEU A 21 -8.77 -19.46 23.18
C LEU A 21 -9.22 -18.15 22.54
N SER A 22 -10.07 -17.37 23.21
CA SER A 22 -10.54 -16.08 22.69
C SER A 22 -9.39 -15.09 22.53
N GLY A 23 -8.43 -15.04 23.47
CA GLY A 23 -7.22 -14.23 23.33
C GLY A 23 -6.42 -14.59 22.08
N LEU A 24 -6.19 -15.88 21.82
CA LEU A 24 -5.52 -16.35 20.61
C LEU A 24 -6.31 -16.01 19.34
N LEU A 25 -7.64 -16.16 19.38
CA LEU A 25 -8.52 -15.83 18.27
C LEU A 25 -8.45 -14.33 17.93
N PHE A 26 -8.47 -13.44 18.92
CA PHE A 26 -8.35 -12.01 18.69
C PHE A 26 -7.00 -11.63 18.06
N LEU A 27 -5.91 -12.24 18.50
CA LEU A 27 -4.60 -12.03 17.86
C LEU A 27 -4.60 -12.46 16.40
N MET A 28 -5.21 -13.62 16.10
CA MET A 28 -5.31 -14.12 14.73
C MET A 28 -6.16 -13.21 13.84
N VAL A 29 -7.33 -12.77 14.34
CA VAL A 29 -8.23 -11.86 13.63
C VAL A 29 -7.56 -10.51 13.36
N MET A 30 -6.87 -9.94 14.35
CA MET A 30 -6.11 -8.70 14.19
C MET A 30 -5.00 -8.83 13.13
N GLY A 31 -4.29 -9.97 13.13
CA GLY A 31 -3.30 -10.26 12.08
C GLY A 31 -3.90 -10.34 10.68
N ILE A 32 -5.07 -10.97 10.55
CA ILE A 32 -5.79 -11.08 9.27
C ILE A 32 -6.25 -9.69 8.79
N PHE A 33 -6.71 -8.82 9.68
CA PHE A 33 -7.16 -7.47 9.31
C PHE A 33 -6.03 -6.63 8.69
N ASP A 34 -4.85 -6.59 9.29
CA ASP A 34 -3.72 -5.85 8.75
C ASP A 34 -3.23 -6.43 7.42
N PHE A 35 -3.23 -7.76 7.28
CA PHE A 35 -2.87 -8.41 6.02
C PHE A 35 -3.86 -8.11 4.90
N GLY A 36 -5.17 -8.19 5.19
CA GLY A 36 -6.23 -7.82 4.24
C GLY A 36 -6.11 -6.37 3.79
N ARG A 37 -5.82 -5.45 4.73
CA ARG A 37 -5.60 -4.04 4.42
C ARG A 37 -4.36 -3.84 3.55
N ALA A 38 -3.25 -4.52 3.85
CA ALA A 38 -2.02 -4.41 3.05
C ALA A 38 -2.23 -4.88 1.60
N ILE A 39 -2.95 -5.99 1.40
CA ILE A 39 -3.29 -6.48 0.06
C ILE A 39 -4.21 -5.49 -0.67
N SER A 40 -5.25 -4.98 0.00
CA SER A 40 -6.16 -4.00 -0.61
C SER A 40 -5.41 -2.76 -1.08
N VAL A 41 -4.48 -2.24 -0.26
CA VAL A 41 -3.61 -1.12 -0.64
C VAL A 41 -2.74 -1.48 -1.84
N TYR A 42 -2.14 -2.67 -1.86
CA TYR A 42 -1.31 -3.12 -2.98
C TYR A 42 -2.07 -3.17 -4.31
N ILE A 43 -3.30 -3.72 -4.30
CA ILE A 43 -4.16 -3.77 -5.48
C ILE A 43 -4.50 -2.36 -5.94
N ASN A 44 -4.87 -1.47 -5.02
CA ASN A 44 -5.22 -0.08 -5.35
C ASN A 44 -4.05 0.68 -5.98
N ILE A 45 -2.81 0.55 -5.45
CA ILE A 45 -1.65 1.21 -6.06
C ILE A 45 -1.28 0.60 -7.42
N ALA A 46 -1.51 -0.69 -7.64
CA ALA A 46 -1.25 -1.35 -8.91
C ALA A 46 -2.23 -0.87 -10.00
N GLU A 47 -3.52 -0.84 -9.68
CA GLU A 47 -4.55 -0.30 -10.57
C GLU A 47 -4.35 1.20 -10.85
N ALA A 48 -3.96 1.98 -9.83
CA ALA A 48 -3.63 3.39 -10.00
C ALA A 48 -2.42 3.59 -10.93
N ALA A 49 -1.35 2.80 -10.76
CA ALA A 49 -0.18 2.85 -11.64
C ALA A 49 -0.55 2.49 -13.09
N HIS A 50 -1.43 1.51 -13.28
CA HIS A 50 -1.90 1.10 -14.61
C HIS A 50 -2.72 2.19 -15.31
N GLU A 51 -3.67 2.82 -14.61
CA GLU A 51 -4.43 3.95 -15.17
C GLU A 51 -3.52 5.15 -15.45
N GLY A 52 -2.56 5.42 -14.57
CA GLY A 52 -1.53 6.44 -14.78
C GLY A 52 -0.75 6.19 -16.07
N ALA A 53 -0.27 4.96 -16.26
CA ALA A 53 0.45 4.57 -17.48
C ALA A 53 -0.42 4.70 -18.74
N ARG A 54 -1.72 4.41 -18.64
CA ARG A 54 -2.69 4.58 -19.75
C ARG A 54 -2.83 6.04 -20.15
N GLN A 55 -2.95 6.95 -19.19
CA GLN A 55 -2.99 8.38 -19.51
C GLN A 55 -1.64 8.89 -19.98
N LEU A 56 -0.55 8.30 -19.47
CA LEU A 56 0.80 8.72 -19.80
C LEU A 56 1.21 8.35 -21.22
N VAL A 57 0.80 7.18 -21.72
CA VAL A 57 1.14 6.75 -23.08
C VAL A 57 0.46 7.62 -24.14
N LEU A 58 -0.75 8.12 -23.87
CA LEU A 58 -1.44 9.09 -24.72
C LEU A 58 -0.72 10.44 -24.79
N ARG A 59 0.14 10.72 -23.82
CA ARG A 59 0.90 11.97 -23.66
C ARG A 59 2.41 11.75 -23.78
N SER A 60 2.84 10.63 -24.35
CA SER A 60 4.26 10.28 -24.51
C SER A 60 5.04 11.30 -25.37
N ASN A 61 4.37 12.06 -26.22
CA ASN A 61 5.00 13.08 -27.08
C ASN A 61 5.04 14.49 -26.46
N TYR A 62 4.55 14.67 -25.23
CA TYR A 62 4.58 15.95 -24.52
C TYR A 62 5.76 16.00 -23.55
N ALA A 63 6.38 17.17 -23.41
CA ALA A 63 7.39 17.38 -22.38
C ALA A 63 6.78 17.17 -20.98
N SER A 64 7.46 16.39 -20.13
CA SER A 64 7.08 16.25 -18.73
C SER A 64 7.33 17.58 -18.01
N THR A 65 6.28 18.23 -17.51
CA THR A 65 6.39 19.44 -16.67
C THR A 65 5.83 19.13 -15.29
N PRO A 66 6.69 18.82 -14.31
CA PRO A 66 6.25 18.61 -12.94
C PRO A 66 5.62 19.91 -12.38
N PRO A 67 4.43 19.86 -11.75
CA PRO A 67 3.65 18.67 -11.54
C PRO A 67 2.78 18.24 -12.72
N ASP A 68 2.87 16.96 -13.09
CA ASP A 68 2.10 16.35 -14.19
C ASP A 68 0.65 16.04 -13.72
N SER A 69 -0.10 17.11 -13.40
CA SER A 69 -1.42 17.08 -12.74
C SER A 69 -2.45 16.18 -13.42
N VAL A 70 -2.39 16.03 -14.76
CA VAL A 70 -3.30 15.15 -15.51
C VAL A 70 -3.06 13.67 -15.14
N ILE A 71 -1.79 13.26 -15.08
CA ILE A 71 -1.43 11.86 -14.75
C ILE A 71 -1.66 11.61 -13.27
N ILE A 72 -1.32 12.59 -12.42
CA ILE A 72 -1.55 12.50 -10.97
C ILE A 72 -3.05 12.37 -10.68
N ASN A 73 -3.91 13.22 -11.25
CA ASN A 73 -5.35 13.13 -11.02
C ASN A 73 -5.94 11.81 -11.54
N ALA A 74 -5.44 11.30 -12.67
CA ALA A 74 -5.87 10.02 -13.21
C ALA A 74 -5.46 8.82 -12.34
N THR A 75 -4.22 8.82 -11.82
CA THR A 75 -3.76 7.80 -10.86
C THR A 75 -4.57 7.87 -9.57
N LEU A 76 -4.81 9.07 -9.03
CA LEU A 76 -5.58 9.30 -7.81
C LEU A 76 -7.04 8.90 -7.93
N ALA A 77 -7.65 9.04 -9.11
CA ALA A 77 -9.05 8.65 -9.33
C ALA A 77 -9.32 7.15 -9.06
N LYS A 78 -8.28 6.30 -9.10
CA LYS A 78 -8.39 4.86 -8.81
C LYS A 78 -8.26 4.50 -7.34
N ILE A 79 -7.87 5.42 -6.48
CA ILE A 79 -7.52 5.13 -5.08
C ILE A 79 -8.71 5.13 -4.11
N GLY A 80 -9.92 5.40 -4.62
CA GLY A 80 -11.16 4.93 -3.99
C GLY A 80 -11.43 5.39 -2.55
N GLY A 81 -10.90 6.55 -2.14
CA GLY A 81 -11.23 7.17 -0.83
C GLY A 81 -10.72 6.43 0.41
N GLY A 82 -9.88 5.39 0.27
CA GLY A 82 -9.40 4.55 1.37
C GLY A 82 -8.36 5.17 2.31
N GLY A 83 -8.29 6.51 2.40
CA GLY A 83 -7.34 7.23 3.26
C GLY A 83 -5.88 7.22 2.79
N MET A 84 -5.60 6.69 1.59
CA MET A 84 -4.28 6.72 0.97
C MET A 84 -4.01 8.12 0.40
N VAL A 85 -2.83 8.67 0.69
CA VAL A 85 -2.39 9.96 0.14
C VAL A 85 -1.23 9.72 -0.82
N LEU A 86 -1.48 9.83 -2.13
CA LEU A 86 -0.40 9.87 -3.10
C LEU A 86 -0.09 11.30 -3.51
N LYS A 87 1.19 11.58 -3.65
CA LYS A 87 1.72 12.83 -4.20
C LYS A 87 2.62 12.47 -5.38
N GLU A 88 2.88 13.40 -6.26
CA GLU A 88 3.95 13.20 -7.24
C GLU A 88 5.29 13.05 -6.53
N ASP A 89 6.16 12.24 -7.13
CA ASP A 89 7.50 12.03 -6.61
C ASP A 89 8.31 13.34 -6.62
N PRO A 90 8.80 13.81 -5.45
CA PRO A 90 9.54 15.07 -5.36
C PRO A 90 10.81 15.08 -6.19
N CYS A 91 11.36 13.91 -6.56
CA CYS A 91 12.53 13.88 -7.42
C CYS A 91 12.24 14.56 -8.76
N LEU A 92 11.05 14.37 -9.34
CA LEU A 92 10.71 14.85 -10.68
C LEU A 92 10.88 16.37 -10.83
N ALA A 93 10.68 17.14 -9.75
CA ALA A 93 10.84 18.59 -9.73
C ALA A 93 12.29 19.08 -9.60
N LEU A 94 13.26 18.18 -9.35
CA LEU A 94 14.66 18.53 -9.13
C LEU A 94 15.48 18.51 -10.43
N PRO A 95 16.56 19.32 -10.54
CA PRO A 95 17.44 19.35 -11.71
C PRO A 95 18.37 18.12 -11.83
N ILE A 96 18.05 17.02 -11.14
CA ILE A 96 18.85 15.79 -11.05
C ILE A 96 18.11 14.69 -11.82
N PRO A 97 18.78 13.79 -12.57
CA PRO A 97 18.11 12.71 -13.30
C PRO A 97 17.34 11.77 -12.37
N CYS A 98 16.01 11.74 -12.52
CA CYS A 98 15.08 11.00 -11.67
C CYS A 98 14.84 9.58 -12.17
N THR A 99 15.89 8.76 -12.17
CA THR A 99 15.87 7.41 -12.75
C THR A 99 15.20 6.35 -11.88
N PHE A 100 15.01 6.63 -10.58
CA PHE A 100 14.38 5.72 -9.63
C PHE A 100 13.30 6.41 -8.80
N PRO A 101 12.24 5.69 -8.43
CA PRO A 101 11.20 6.22 -7.57
C PRO A 101 11.72 6.42 -6.14
N SER A 102 11.48 7.62 -5.60
CA SER A 102 11.70 7.94 -4.20
C SER A 102 10.76 7.12 -3.31
N VAL A 103 11.16 6.94 -2.06
CA VAL A 103 10.32 6.35 -1.02
C VAL A 103 9.88 7.45 -0.04
N PRO A 104 8.61 7.45 0.40
CA PRO A 104 8.17 8.35 1.47
C PRO A 104 8.99 8.15 2.74
N PRO A 105 9.29 9.20 3.52
CA PRO A 105 10.02 9.08 4.78
C PRO A 105 9.18 8.38 5.85
N VAL A 106 9.84 7.80 6.86
CA VAL A 106 9.18 7.14 8.01
C VAL A 106 8.25 8.07 8.81
N SER A 107 8.47 9.39 8.72
CA SER A 107 7.67 10.42 9.39
C SER A 107 6.31 10.66 8.75
N GLU A 108 6.08 10.16 7.53
CA GLU A 108 4.82 10.26 6.80
C GLU A 108 4.25 8.85 6.56
N PRO A 109 3.64 8.21 7.57
CA PRO A 109 2.99 6.92 7.38
C PRO A 109 1.73 7.05 6.51
N ASN A 110 1.41 5.99 5.77
CA ASN A 110 0.24 5.91 4.89
C ASN A 110 0.23 6.95 3.74
N THR A 111 1.42 7.35 3.29
CA THR A 111 1.61 8.20 2.11
C THR A 111 2.37 7.46 1.02
N GLY A 112 2.27 7.95 -0.21
CA GLY A 112 2.99 7.39 -1.34
C GLY A 112 3.38 8.41 -2.40
N TYR A 113 4.32 8.02 -3.25
CA TYR A 113 4.79 8.80 -4.37
C TYR A 113 4.43 8.15 -5.70
N ILE A 114 4.01 8.98 -6.64
CA ILE A 114 3.77 8.64 -8.04
C ILE A 114 5.00 9.10 -8.82
N TRP A 115 5.81 8.13 -9.21
CA TRP A 115 6.93 8.34 -10.09
C TRP A 115 6.50 8.04 -11.53
N ILE A 116 6.94 8.89 -12.45
CA ILE A 116 6.70 8.75 -13.89
C ILE A 116 8.05 8.82 -14.58
N SER A 117 8.25 8.06 -15.65
CA SER A 117 9.52 8.05 -16.39
C SER A 117 9.85 9.46 -16.91
N PRO A 118 10.96 10.08 -16.46
CA PRO A 118 11.41 11.37 -16.99
C PRO A 118 12.02 11.19 -18.38
N ASN A 119 12.11 12.27 -19.15
CA ASN A 119 12.68 12.28 -20.52
C ASN A 119 11.85 11.51 -21.55
N ARG A 120 10.57 11.85 -21.65
CA ARG A 120 9.73 11.48 -22.78
C ARG A 120 10.26 12.16 -24.04
N THR A 121 10.90 11.42 -24.91
CA THR A 121 11.41 11.93 -26.19
C THR A 121 10.49 11.46 -27.32
N PRO A 122 10.19 12.32 -28.31
CA PRO A 122 9.53 11.88 -29.54
C PRO A 122 10.30 10.71 -30.15
N GLY A 123 9.64 9.56 -30.32
CA GLY A 123 10.25 8.33 -30.85
C GLY A 123 10.74 7.30 -29.83
N ASN A 124 10.73 7.58 -28.51
CA ASN A 124 10.83 6.54 -27.48
C ASN A 124 9.45 6.27 -26.88
N PRO A 125 8.75 5.22 -27.33
CA PRO A 125 7.35 5.03 -26.98
C PRO A 125 7.12 4.46 -25.58
N GLN A 126 8.16 4.03 -24.87
CA GLN A 126 8.00 3.34 -23.60
C GLN A 126 7.89 4.34 -22.44
N VAL A 127 6.73 4.38 -21.83
CA VAL A 127 6.45 5.15 -20.62
C VAL A 127 6.25 4.21 -19.45
N THR A 128 6.70 4.62 -18.26
CA THR A 128 6.53 3.83 -17.04
C THR A 128 6.00 4.70 -15.91
N VAL A 129 5.04 4.18 -15.16
CA VAL A 129 4.52 4.77 -13.92
C VAL A 129 4.79 3.79 -12.79
N ARG A 130 5.33 4.28 -11.68
CA ARG A 130 5.61 3.49 -10.48
C ARG A 130 5.01 4.22 -9.29
N VAL A 131 4.33 3.49 -8.43
CA VAL A 131 3.77 4.01 -7.19
C VAL A 131 4.50 3.35 -6.03
N THR A 132 5.11 4.16 -5.18
CA THR A 132 5.69 3.72 -3.91
C THR A 132 4.77 4.16 -2.78
N TYR A 133 4.51 3.29 -1.82
CA TYR A 133 3.59 3.58 -0.72
C TYR A 133 4.15 3.07 0.60
N ARG A 134 4.14 3.90 1.63
CA ARG A 134 4.58 3.54 2.97
C ARG A 134 3.38 3.09 3.79
N PHE A 135 3.24 1.78 3.93
CA PHE A 135 2.17 1.17 4.72
C PHE A 135 2.56 1.10 6.19
N ALA A 136 1.72 1.64 7.08
CA ALA A 136 1.85 1.46 8.53
C ALA A 136 0.80 0.46 9.02
N PRO A 137 1.19 -0.69 9.63
CA PRO A 137 0.25 -1.61 10.28
C PRO A 137 -0.52 -0.92 11.41
N MET A 138 -1.77 -1.32 11.65
CA MET A 138 -2.56 -0.80 12.77
C MET A 138 -2.27 -1.56 14.07
N THR A 139 -1.90 -2.84 13.97
CA THR A 139 -1.65 -3.68 15.14
C THR A 139 -0.21 -3.60 15.60
N ALA A 140 -0.02 -3.45 16.92
CA ALA A 140 1.31 -3.41 17.52
C ALA A 140 2.12 -4.70 17.30
N MET A 141 1.43 -5.84 17.18
CA MET A 141 2.05 -7.14 16.93
C MET A 141 2.80 -7.14 15.59
N ILE A 142 2.16 -6.65 14.52
CA ILE A 142 2.78 -6.61 13.19
C ILE A 142 3.81 -5.50 13.13
N SER A 143 3.56 -4.33 13.73
CA SER A 143 4.57 -3.26 13.77
C SER A 143 5.84 -3.66 14.52
N ASN A 144 5.75 -4.50 15.54
CA ASN A 144 6.92 -5.04 16.25
C ASN A 144 7.68 -6.08 15.40
N LEU A 145 7.02 -6.77 14.48
CA LEU A 145 7.63 -7.77 13.61
C LEU A 145 8.24 -7.18 12.34
N THR A 146 7.53 -6.25 11.68
CA THR A 146 7.93 -5.68 10.38
C THR A 146 8.57 -4.30 10.49
N GLY A 147 8.60 -3.71 11.70
CA GLY A 147 8.86 -2.30 11.92
C GLY A 147 7.59 -1.46 11.81
N ALA A 148 7.69 -0.18 12.23
CA ALA A 148 6.56 0.75 12.28
C ALA A 148 5.87 0.99 10.92
N SER A 149 6.58 0.79 9.82
CA SER A 149 6.04 0.82 8.47
C SER A 149 6.94 0.06 7.50
N PHE A 150 6.38 -0.39 6.39
CA PHE A 150 7.11 -1.00 5.28
C PHE A 150 6.66 -0.43 3.93
N ILE A 151 7.45 -0.66 2.89
CA ILE A 151 7.19 -0.09 1.55
C ILE A 151 6.49 -1.12 0.67
N LEU A 152 5.40 -0.69 0.03
CA LEU A 152 4.74 -1.35 -1.07
C LEU A 152 5.11 -0.62 -2.36
N GLN A 153 5.45 -1.36 -3.41
CA GLN A 153 5.74 -0.78 -4.72
C GLN A 153 4.98 -1.53 -5.80
N ALA A 154 4.34 -0.77 -6.69
CA ALA A 154 3.72 -1.30 -7.89
C ALA A 154 4.11 -0.42 -9.08
N GLY A 155 4.10 -0.96 -10.28
CA GLY A 155 4.41 -0.18 -11.47
C GLY A 155 3.83 -0.81 -12.72
N SER A 156 3.60 0.04 -13.71
CA SER A 156 3.10 -0.35 -15.03
C SER A 156 3.89 0.38 -16.10
N SER A 157 4.25 -0.34 -17.16
CA SER A 157 4.91 0.22 -18.34
C SER A 157 4.04 -0.02 -19.57
N MET A 158 3.91 1.00 -20.42
CA MET A 158 3.17 0.93 -21.68
C MET A 158 4.02 1.47 -22.82
N ARG A 159 3.74 1.01 -24.04
CA ARG A 159 4.44 1.42 -25.26
C ARG A 159 3.44 2.02 -26.25
N ALA A 160 3.71 3.20 -26.77
CA ALA A 160 3.00 3.77 -27.93
C ALA A 160 3.51 3.13 -29.24
N GLU A 161 2.64 2.78 -30.18
CA GLU A 161 3.07 2.15 -31.45
C GLU A 161 3.16 3.13 -32.64
N TYR A 162 3.06 4.45 -32.39
CA TYR A 162 2.96 5.47 -33.43
C TYR A 162 4.20 6.35 -33.54
#